data_AF-A0A9D9N875-F1
#
_entry.id   AF-A0A9D9N875-F1
#
_cell.length_a   1.000
_cell.length_b   1.000
_cell.length_c   1.000
_cell.angle_alpha   90.00
_cell.angle_beta   90.00
_cell.angle_gamma   90.00
#
_symmetry.space_group_name_H-M   'P 1'
#
loop_
_entity.id
_entity.type
_entity.pdbx_description
1 polymer ?
#
loop_
_entity_poly.entity_id
_entity_poly.type
_entity_poly.pdbx_seq_one_letter_code
_entity_poly.pdbx_strand_id
1 'polypeptide(L)'
;MTQNYLKERYHLVLERIQEIQTEHTVSNPYRDYFREIGKFIENMAELYQQCESGKYQTLSLEQLRDWNRTCYGQLEKEAYQTSYANPTYAIQQLGQEFGQLLSFLTAELYSLVSYAVEQQLEEFVIHLELFVELYNVFEQDVVSYKKVRDVIYWFESDYCDVLLPKRMKEIYCPQNSFGLSIVTKSNLNDLRYLYFYGESIGYQEEALAKKCISYSKEALEQRGDAIVQQFITSHREEDEKVRKDIIAISYQIGMESLVYYVIQKLEQEGFIPLIYRHPIHSLYKFEDGQKGYDSFLVDEPYRNDHESDESIYFDKAFLERKTSIIRLALEEQKQWIERFAGEIQIDSID
;
A
#
# COMPACT_ATOMS: atom_id res chain seq x y z
N MET A 1 8.70 11.39 -16.29
CA MET A 1 7.89 12.62 -16.38
C MET A 1 8.55 13.75 -15.59
N THR A 2 8.40 15.04 -15.93
CA THR A 2 8.96 16.11 -15.07
C THR A 2 8.02 16.38 -13.88
N GLN A 3 8.57 16.69 -12.70
CA GLN A 3 7.75 16.93 -11.50
C GLN A 3 6.71 18.06 -11.68
N ASN A 4 7.04 19.10 -12.45
CA ASN A 4 6.11 20.20 -12.71
C ASN A 4 4.87 19.75 -13.50
N TYR A 5 5.04 18.86 -14.48
CA TYR A 5 3.93 18.34 -15.28
C TYR A 5 3.02 17.41 -14.45
N LEU A 6 3.58 16.61 -13.53
CA LEU A 6 2.77 15.81 -12.60
C LEU A 6 1.93 16.68 -11.65
N LYS A 7 2.50 17.78 -11.14
CA LYS A 7 1.75 18.73 -10.29
C LYS A 7 0.62 19.41 -11.05
N GLU A 8 0.84 19.77 -12.32
CA GLU A 8 -0.23 20.32 -13.16
C GLU A 8 -1.37 19.33 -13.37
N ARG A 9 -1.05 18.07 -13.73
CA ARG A 9 -2.04 16.99 -13.84
C ARG A 9 -2.82 16.78 -12.53
N TYR A 10 -2.11 16.73 -11.41
CA TYR A 10 -2.71 16.62 -10.08
C TYR A 10 -3.75 17.71 -9.82
N HIS A 11 -3.42 18.98 -10.09
CA HIS A 11 -4.36 20.08 -9.86
C HIS A 11 -5.58 20.00 -10.79
N LEU A 12 -5.38 19.71 -12.07
CA LEU A 12 -6.47 19.60 -13.04
C LEU A 12 -7.43 18.45 -12.71
N VAL A 13 -6.90 17.27 -12.37
CA VAL A 13 -7.73 16.11 -12.05
C VAL A 13 -8.47 16.30 -10.73
N LEU A 14 -7.83 16.92 -9.72
CA LEU A 14 -8.47 17.21 -8.44
C LEU A 14 -9.59 18.26 -8.59
N GLU A 15 -9.38 19.31 -9.38
CA GLU A 15 -10.42 20.29 -9.70
C GLU A 15 -11.63 19.60 -10.34
N ARG A 16 -11.40 18.69 -11.30
CA ARG A 16 -12.49 17.91 -11.92
C ARG A 16 -13.25 17.05 -10.91
N ILE A 17 -12.56 16.43 -9.96
CA ILE A 17 -13.19 15.62 -8.90
C ILE A 17 -14.06 16.48 -7.97
N GLN A 18 -13.67 17.72 -7.71
CA GLN A 18 -14.48 18.67 -6.94
C GLN A 18 -15.75 19.08 -7.69
N GLU A 19 -15.68 19.27 -9.01
CA GLU A 19 -16.86 19.57 -9.85
C GLU A 19 -17.89 18.42 -9.79
N ILE A 20 -17.42 17.17 -9.89
CA ILE A 20 -18.23 15.94 -9.83
C ILE A 20 -19.18 15.91 -8.61
N GLN A 21 -18.76 16.50 -7.48
CA GLN A 21 -19.56 16.55 -6.26
C GLN A 21 -20.91 17.26 -6.44
N THR A 22 -20.97 18.24 -7.34
CA THR A 22 -22.15 19.09 -7.55
C THR A 22 -22.87 18.81 -8.88
N GLU A 23 -22.21 18.12 -9.81
CA GLU A 23 -22.77 17.78 -11.11
C GLU A 23 -23.86 16.71 -11.04
N HIS A 24 -24.76 16.75 -12.02
CA HIS A 24 -25.90 15.83 -12.16
C HIS A 24 -25.88 15.06 -13.49
N THR A 25 -24.74 15.07 -14.19
CA THR A 25 -24.56 14.45 -15.52
C THR A 25 -24.62 12.93 -15.46
N VAL A 26 -24.05 12.31 -14.42
CA VAL A 26 -24.24 10.88 -14.13
C VAL A 26 -25.61 10.64 -13.47
N SER A 27 -26.30 9.58 -13.88
CA SER A 27 -27.59 9.16 -13.31
C SER A 27 -27.43 8.35 -12.02
N ASN A 28 -28.47 8.33 -11.17
CA ASN A 28 -28.50 7.41 -10.03
C ASN A 28 -28.73 5.97 -10.52
N PRO A 29 -28.12 4.96 -9.88
CA PRO A 29 -27.41 5.02 -8.59
C PRO A 29 -25.92 5.41 -8.68
N TYR A 30 -25.30 5.43 -9.86
CA TYR A 30 -23.86 5.63 -10.02
C TYR A 30 -23.36 7.00 -9.55
N ARG A 31 -24.18 8.03 -9.66
CA ARG A 31 -23.83 9.36 -9.14
C ARG A 31 -23.60 9.36 -7.63
N ASP A 32 -24.36 8.59 -6.86
CA ASP A 32 -24.18 8.50 -5.41
C ASP A 32 -22.82 7.84 -5.09
N TYR A 33 -22.47 6.78 -5.83
CA TYR A 33 -21.14 6.15 -5.81
C TYR A 33 -20.02 7.15 -6.10
N PHE A 34 -20.06 7.85 -7.23
CA PHE A 34 -18.99 8.78 -7.62
C PHE A 34 -18.86 9.96 -6.66
N ARG A 35 -19.96 10.43 -6.06
CA ARG A 35 -19.89 11.48 -5.04
C ARG A 35 -19.22 10.99 -3.76
N GLU A 36 -19.60 9.81 -3.28
CA GLU A 36 -19.01 9.21 -2.08
C GLU A 36 -17.51 8.95 -2.26
N ILE A 37 -17.12 8.29 -3.35
CA ILE A 37 -15.71 8.00 -3.63
C ILE A 37 -14.92 9.28 -3.95
N GLY A 38 -15.52 10.24 -4.67
CA GLY A 38 -14.89 11.54 -4.90
C GLY A 38 -14.62 12.30 -3.59
N LYS A 39 -15.52 12.18 -2.59
CA LYS A 39 -15.31 12.76 -1.27
C LYS A 39 -14.17 12.08 -0.51
N PHE A 40 -14.05 10.76 -0.64
CA PHE A 40 -12.90 10.02 -0.11
C PHE A 40 -11.59 10.50 -0.76
N ILE A 41 -11.56 10.65 -2.08
CA ILE A 41 -10.38 11.15 -2.81
C ILE A 41 -10.00 12.57 -2.37
N GLU A 42 -10.96 13.47 -2.14
CA GLU A 42 -10.70 14.80 -1.60
C GLU A 42 -9.99 14.74 -0.24
N ASN A 43 -10.44 13.83 0.65
CA ASN A 43 -9.77 13.62 1.94
C ASN A 43 -8.34 13.10 1.75
N MET A 44 -8.11 12.20 0.78
CA MET A 44 -6.76 11.69 0.48
C MET A 44 -5.86 12.77 -0.11
N ALA A 45 -6.42 13.69 -0.90
CA ALA A 45 -5.69 14.86 -1.39
C ALA A 45 -5.30 15.81 -0.25
N GLU A 46 -6.17 16.00 0.75
CA GLU A 46 -5.82 16.75 1.96
C GLU A 46 -4.74 16.02 2.77
N LEU A 47 -4.85 14.70 2.96
CA LEU A 47 -3.80 13.89 3.60
C LEU A 47 -2.46 14.07 2.90
N TYR A 48 -2.43 13.98 1.56
CA TYR A 48 -1.24 14.19 0.75
C TYR A 48 -0.57 15.53 1.07
N GLN A 49 -1.35 16.62 1.14
CA GLN A 49 -0.85 17.96 1.45
C GLN A 49 -0.35 18.10 2.90
N GLN A 50 -1.01 17.45 3.86
CA GLN A 50 -0.55 17.42 5.26
C GLN A 50 0.79 16.69 5.38
N CYS A 51 0.98 15.60 4.64
CA CYS A 51 2.24 14.87 4.57
C CYS A 51 3.34 15.66 3.83
N GLU A 52 3.04 16.28 2.68
CA GLU A 52 4.01 17.10 1.91
C GLU A 52 4.52 18.28 2.75
N SER A 53 3.63 18.92 3.52
CA SER A 53 3.98 20.05 4.39
C SER A 53 4.64 19.65 5.72
N GLY A 54 4.76 18.36 6.02
CA GLY A 54 5.28 17.83 7.28
C GLY A 54 4.36 18.05 8.49
N LYS A 55 3.14 18.58 8.28
CA LYS A 55 2.17 18.84 9.34
C LYS A 55 1.61 17.54 9.92
N TYR A 56 1.42 16.52 9.08
CA TYR A 56 0.85 15.24 9.50
C TYR A 56 1.61 14.62 10.69
N GLN A 57 2.95 14.65 10.65
CA GLN A 57 3.82 14.11 11.70
C GLN A 57 3.80 14.93 13.00
N THR A 58 3.25 16.16 12.97
CA THR A 58 3.12 17.04 14.15
C THR A 58 1.79 16.90 14.87
N LEU A 59 0.83 16.18 14.28
CA LEU A 59 -0.50 15.98 14.84
C LEU A 59 -0.46 15.26 16.19
N SER A 60 -1.49 15.47 16.99
CA SER A 60 -1.71 14.71 18.22
C SER A 60 -2.09 13.26 17.88
N LEU A 61 -1.94 12.35 18.85
CA LEU A 61 -2.38 10.97 18.68
C LEU A 61 -3.88 10.86 18.38
N GLU A 62 -4.71 11.72 18.97
CA GLU A 62 -6.14 11.78 18.70
C GLU A 62 -6.43 12.22 17.25
N GLN A 63 -5.75 13.25 16.76
CA GLN A 63 -5.89 13.70 15.37
C GLN A 63 -5.41 12.65 14.36
N LEU A 64 -4.37 11.88 14.69
CA LEU A 64 -3.91 10.77 13.85
C LEU A 64 -4.92 9.62 13.82
N ARG A 65 -5.57 9.32 14.94
CA ARG A 65 -6.71 8.38 14.98
C ARG A 65 -7.90 8.87 14.17
N ASP A 66 -8.18 10.18 14.19
CA ASP A 66 -9.23 10.77 13.35
C ASP A 66 -8.92 10.56 11.86
N TRP A 67 -7.69 10.85 11.45
CA TRP A 67 -7.23 10.56 10.09
C TRP A 67 -7.32 9.09 9.74
N ASN A 68 -6.93 8.20 10.66
CA ASN A 68 -7.04 6.75 10.43
C ASN A 68 -8.49 6.32 10.18
N ARG A 69 -9.44 6.85 10.95
CA ARG A 69 -10.88 6.63 10.73
C ARG A 69 -11.37 7.22 9.41
N THR A 70 -10.89 8.40 9.02
CA THR A 70 -11.19 8.97 7.70
C THR A 70 -10.66 8.09 6.56
N CYS A 71 -9.50 7.45 6.74
CA CYS A 71 -8.87 6.60 5.74
C CYS A 71 -9.48 5.21 5.66
N TYR A 72 -9.80 4.58 6.79
CA TYR A 72 -10.09 3.14 6.85
C TYR A 72 -11.40 2.80 7.56
N GLY A 73 -12.12 3.76 8.16
CA GLY A 73 -13.31 3.48 8.95
C GLY A 73 -14.45 2.80 8.18
N GLN A 74 -14.50 2.96 6.85
CA GLN A 74 -15.46 2.26 5.98
C GLN A 74 -15.09 0.81 5.69
N LEU A 75 -13.88 0.36 6.05
CA LEU A 75 -13.42 -1.01 5.92
C LEU A 75 -13.56 -1.79 7.24
N GLU A 76 -14.03 -1.16 8.31
CA GLU A 76 -14.20 -1.79 9.62
C GLU A 76 -15.56 -2.50 9.74
N LYS A 77 -15.55 -3.82 9.97
CA LYS A 77 -16.67 -4.62 10.51
C LYS A 77 -18.04 -4.27 9.90
N GLU A 78 -18.89 -3.60 10.69
CA GLU A 78 -20.26 -3.27 10.30
C GLU A 78 -20.32 -2.20 9.21
N ALA A 79 -19.37 -1.26 9.17
CA ALA A 79 -19.32 -0.23 8.12
C ALA A 79 -18.99 -0.85 6.76
N TYR A 80 -18.11 -1.86 6.74
CA TYR A 80 -17.75 -2.58 5.51
C TYR A 80 -18.97 -3.21 4.81
N GLN A 81 -19.98 -3.67 5.57
CA GLN A 81 -21.21 -4.25 5.01
C GLN A 81 -22.02 -3.28 4.14
N THR A 82 -21.80 -1.98 4.30
CA THR A 82 -22.44 -0.91 3.51
C THR A 82 -21.44 -0.06 2.73
N SER A 83 -20.22 -0.54 2.56
CA SER A 83 -19.17 0.14 1.82
C SER A 83 -19.17 -0.31 0.37
N TYR A 84 -18.91 0.59 -0.57
CA TYR A 84 -18.68 0.21 -1.97
C TYR A 84 -17.44 -0.64 -2.19
N ALA A 85 -16.51 -0.70 -1.21
CA ALA A 85 -15.45 -1.70 -1.22
C ALA A 85 -16.05 -3.11 -1.20
N ASN A 86 -17.11 -3.37 -0.43
CA ASN A 86 -17.74 -4.68 -0.37
C ASN A 86 -18.43 -5.03 -1.70
N PRO A 87 -17.97 -6.07 -2.44
CA PRO A 87 -18.54 -6.41 -3.75
C PRO A 87 -20.02 -6.79 -3.66
N THR A 88 -20.45 -7.43 -2.57
CA THR A 88 -21.86 -7.82 -2.37
C THR A 88 -22.75 -6.58 -2.26
N TYR A 89 -22.32 -5.60 -1.46
CA TYR A 89 -23.04 -4.34 -1.32
C TYR A 89 -23.03 -3.55 -2.64
N ALA A 90 -21.88 -3.42 -3.29
CA ALA A 90 -21.76 -2.71 -4.56
C ALA A 90 -22.64 -3.31 -5.66
N ILE A 91 -22.70 -4.64 -5.78
CA ILE A 91 -23.60 -5.35 -6.70
C ILE A 91 -25.06 -5.07 -6.38
N GLN A 92 -25.42 -5.04 -5.09
CA GLN A 92 -26.79 -4.73 -4.66
C GLN A 92 -27.21 -3.30 -5.05
N GLN A 93 -26.32 -2.31 -4.92
CA GLN A 93 -26.63 -0.91 -5.21
C GLN A 93 -26.50 -0.54 -6.69
N LEU A 94 -25.50 -1.10 -7.37
CA LEU A 94 -25.05 -0.66 -8.70
C LEU A 94 -25.31 -1.71 -9.80
N GLY A 95 -25.91 -2.84 -9.44
CA GLY A 95 -26.19 -3.96 -10.33
C GLY A 95 -24.99 -4.89 -10.53
N GLN A 96 -25.27 -6.10 -11.03
CA GLN A 96 -24.27 -7.17 -11.12
C GLN A 96 -23.06 -6.82 -12.00
N GLU A 97 -23.29 -6.19 -13.15
CA GLU A 97 -22.21 -5.90 -14.11
C GLU A 97 -21.28 -4.79 -13.61
N PHE A 98 -21.83 -3.65 -13.16
CA PHE A 98 -21.02 -2.49 -12.78
C PHE A 98 -20.61 -2.49 -11.32
N GLY A 99 -21.41 -3.07 -10.42
CA GLY A 99 -21.09 -3.13 -9.00
C GLY A 99 -19.77 -3.85 -8.72
N GLN A 100 -19.49 -4.94 -9.45
CA GLN A 100 -18.20 -5.63 -9.34
C GLN A 100 -17.02 -4.75 -9.77
N LEU A 101 -17.12 -4.09 -10.93
CA LEU A 101 -16.03 -3.23 -11.44
C LEU A 101 -15.80 -2.00 -10.56
N LEU A 102 -16.87 -1.42 -10.02
CA LEU A 102 -16.79 -0.23 -9.17
C LEU A 102 -16.35 -0.57 -7.74
N SER A 103 -16.64 -1.78 -7.24
CA SER A 103 -16.05 -2.27 -5.99
C SER A 103 -14.54 -2.50 -6.12
N PHE A 104 -14.10 -3.10 -7.22
CA PHE A 104 -12.67 -3.17 -7.57
C PHE A 104 -12.01 -1.79 -7.61
N LEU A 105 -12.59 -0.83 -8.34
CA LEU A 105 -12.07 0.54 -8.39
C LEU A 105 -11.96 1.14 -6.98
N THR A 106 -12.95 0.87 -6.12
CA THR A 106 -12.96 1.37 -4.74
C THR A 106 -11.79 0.80 -3.95
N ALA A 107 -11.54 -0.51 -4.06
CA ALA A 107 -10.40 -1.16 -3.41
C ALA A 107 -9.05 -0.62 -3.91
N GLU A 108 -8.89 -0.43 -5.23
CA GLU A 108 -7.68 0.18 -5.80
C GLU A 108 -7.49 1.62 -5.29
N LEU A 109 -8.55 2.40 -5.12
CA LEU A 109 -8.47 3.77 -4.60
C LEU A 109 -8.06 3.84 -3.11
N TYR A 110 -8.20 2.78 -2.31
CA TYR A 110 -7.65 2.78 -0.95
C TYR A 110 -6.11 2.80 -0.92
N SER A 111 -5.44 2.43 -2.02
CA SER A 111 -3.99 2.60 -2.16
C SER A 111 -3.55 4.08 -2.12
N LEU A 112 -4.46 5.03 -2.36
CA LEU A 112 -4.21 6.47 -2.25
C LEU A 112 -3.73 6.88 -0.86
N VAL A 113 -4.12 6.16 0.20
CA VAL A 113 -3.65 6.44 1.56
C VAL A 113 -2.13 6.25 1.64
N SER A 114 -1.65 5.10 1.15
CA SER A 114 -0.23 4.77 1.11
C SER A 114 0.52 5.72 0.20
N TYR A 115 -0.01 6.02 -0.99
CA TYR A 115 0.62 6.97 -1.91
C TYR A 115 0.70 8.40 -1.33
N ALA A 116 -0.30 8.83 -0.56
CA ALA A 116 -0.27 10.10 0.14
C ALA A 116 0.80 10.13 1.23
N VAL A 117 0.84 9.13 2.10
CA VAL A 117 1.80 9.08 3.22
C VAL A 117 3.24 8.91 2.74
N GLU A 118 3.46 8.12 1.69
CA GLU A 118 4.78 7.87 1.11
C GLU A 118 5.19 8.92 0.05
N GLN A 119 4.35 9.93 -0.21
CA GLN A 119 4.61 11.02 -1.16
C GLN A 119 4.86 10.54 -2.61
N GLN A 120 4.06 9.57 -3.03
CA GLN A 120 4.12 8.92 -4.33
C GLN A 120 3.15 9.62 -5.32
N LEU A 121 3.55 10.80 -5.82
CA LEU A 121 2.66 11.67 -6.61
C LEU A 121 2.19 11.05 -7.93
N GLU A 122 3.06 10.33 -8.64
CA GLU A 122 2.71 9.77 -9.96
C GLU A 122 1.59 8.73 -9.81
N GLU A 123 1.74 7.82 -8.85
CA GLU A 123 0.75 6.80 -8.51
C GLU A 123 -0.54 7.43 -8.01
N PHE A 124 -0.45 8.46 -7.16
CA PHE A 124 -1.63 9.19 -6.70
C PHE A 124 -2.42 9.76 -7.90
N VAL A 125 -1.75 10.48 -8.80
CA VAL A 125 -2.39 11.15 -9.95
C VAL A 125 -3.05 10.18 -10.91
N ILE A 126 -2.40 9.07 -11.24
CA ILE A 126 -2.94 8.14 -12.25
C ILE A 126 -4.25 7.47 -11.77
N HIS A 127 -4.38 7.21 -10.46
CA HIS A 127 -5.62 6.64 -9.89
C HIS A 127 -6.75 7.69 -9.84
N LEU A 128 -6.42 8.96 -9.58
CA LEU A 128 -7.37 10.06 -9.69
C LEU A 128 -7.89 10.21 -11.13
N GLU A 129 -7.00 10.06 -12.12
CA GLU A 129 -7.38 10.11 -13.54
C GLU A 129 -8.24 8.92 -13.95
N LEU A 130 -7.92 7.71 -13.48
CA LEU A 130 -8.77 6.53 -13.67
C LEU A 130 -10.20 6.77 -13.16
N PHE A 131 -10.32 7.34 -11.96
CA PHE A 131 -11.62 7.68 -11.36
C PHE A 131 -12.40 8.67 -12.24
N VAL A 132 -11.75 9.74 -12.73
CA VAL A 132 -12.37 10.73 -13.62
C VAL A 132 -12.72 10.14 -14.98
N GLU A 133 -11.85 9.31 -15.56
CA GLU A 133 -12.11 8.65 -16.84
C GLU A 133 -13.35 7.76 -16.74
N LEU A 134 -13.46 6.97 -15.67
CA LEU A 134 -14.63 6.15 -15.41
C LEU A 134 -15.88 7.02 -15.19
N TYR A 135 -15.80 8.11 -14.43
CA TYR A 135 -16.93 9.06 -14.31
C TYR A 135 -17.45 9.50 -15.67
N ASN A 136 -16.55 9.94 -16.57
CA ASN A 136 -16.90 10.38 -17.92
C ASN A 136 -17.52 9.26 -18.78
N VAL A 137 -17.20 7.98 -18.50
CA VAL A 137 -17.89 6.85 -19.14
C VAL A 137 -19.36 6.79 -18.71
N PHE A 138 -19.64 7.05 -17.44
CA PHE A 138 -20.98 7.01 -16.84
C PHE A 138 -21.85 8.25 -17.12
N GLU A 139 -21.29 9.32 -17.70
CA GLU A 139 -22.07 10.48 -18.19
C GLU A 139 -22.86 10.17 -19.47
N GLN A 140 -22.59 9.04 -20.13
CA GLN A 140 -23.33 8.62 -21.32
C GLN A 140 -24.73 8.10 -20.97
N ASP A 141 -25.72 8.39 -21.83
CA ASP A 141 -27.10 7.91 -21.68
C ASP A 141 -27.20 6.38 -21.52
N VAL A 142 -26.33 5.65 -22.23
CA VAL A 142 -26.22 4.19 -22.14
C VAL A 142 -24.77 3.82 -21.88
N VAL A 143 -24.51 3.37 -20.65
CA VAL A 143 -23.19 2.93 -20.22
C VAL A 143 -22.92 1.52 -20.72
N SER A 144 -21.78 1.32 -21.40
CA SER A 144 -21.36 0.01 -21.87
C SER A 144 -20.44 -0.66 -20.84
N TYR A 145 -20.82 -1.84 -20.36
CA TYR A 145 -19.96 -2.69 -19.51
C TYR A 145 -18.57 -2.88 -20.13
N LYS A 146 -18.51 -3.17 -21.43
CA LYS A 146 -17.25 -3.33 -22.15
C LYS A 146 -16.39 -2.07 -22.05
N LYS A 147 -16.96 -0.88 -22.21
CA LYS A 147 -16.18 0.37 -22.15
C LYS A 147 -15.61 0.62 -20.75
N VAL A 148 -16.38 0.37 -19.70
CA VAL A 148 -15.91 0.46 -18.30
C VAL A 148 -14.77 -0.53 -18.05
N ARG A 149 -14.94 -1.78 -18.49
CA ARG A 149 -13.90 -2.82 -18.38
C ARG A 149 -12.65 -2.48 -19.19
N ASP A 150 -12.80 -1.96 -20.41
CA ASP A 150 -11.69 -1.59 -21.28
C ASP A 150 -10.87 -0.45 -20.65
N VAL A 151 -11.51 0.55 -20.03
CA VAL A 151 -10.80 1.62 -19.29
C VAL A 151 -9.93 1.03 -18.18
N ILE A 152 -10.49 0.13 -17.36
CA ILE A 152 -9.72 -0.56 -16.31
C ILE A 152 -8.57 -1.36 -16.93
N TYR A 153 -8.84 -2.17 -17.95
CA TYR A 153 -7.82 -2.99 -18.61
C TYR A 153 -6.66 -2.17 -19.15
N TRP A 154 -6.95 -1.06 -19.84
CA TRP A 154 -5.91 -0.22 -20.42
C TRP A 154 -5.15 0.55 -19.35
N PHE A 155 -5.81 1.01 -18.29
CA PHE A 155 -5.11 1.58 -17.12
C PHE A 155 -4.08 0.60 -16.57
N GLU A 156 -4.51 -0.63 -16.25
CA GLU A 156 -3.62 -1.66 -15.69
C GLU A 156 -2.49 -2.00 -16.65
N SER A 157 -2.80 -2.15 -17.94
CA SER A 157 -1.82 -2.49 -18.98
C SER A 157 -0.79 -1.38 -19.21
N ASP A 158 -1.22 -0.12 -19.25
CA ASP A 158 -0.35 1.02 -19.53
C ASP A 158 0.51 1.36 -18.32
N TYR A 159 -0.08 1.37 -17.12
CA TYR A 159 0.63 1.72 -15.88
C TYR A 159 1.39 0.56 -15.24
N CYS A 160 1.30 -0.67 -15.78
CA CYS A 160 2.27 -1.73 -15.47
C CYS A 160 3.73 -1.26 -15.62
N ASP A 161 4.03 -0.42 -16.63
CA ASP A 161 5.38 0.11 -16.89
C ASP A 161 5.85 1.12 -15.81
N VAL A 162 4.96 1.59 -14.95
CA VAL A 162 5.26 2.50 -13.84
C VAL A 162 5.28 1.74 -12.51
N LEU A 163 4.21 0.99 -12.26
CA LEU A 163 3.94 0.35 -10.97
C LEU A 163 4.88 -0.85 -10.71
N LEU A 164 5.09 -1.73 -11.70
CA LEU A 164 5.89 -2.94 -11.50
C LEU A 164 7.40 -2.65 -11.31
N PRO A 165 8.04 -1.76 -12.10
CA PRO A 165 9.43 -1.40 -11.84
C PRO A 165 9.65 -0.78 -10.46
N LYS A 166 8.71 0.06 -10.02
CA LYS A 166 8.75 0.62 -8.67
C LYS A 166 8.64 -0.46 -7.60
N ARG A 167 7.68 -1.39 -7.74
CA ARG A 167 7.54 -2.51 -6.81
C ARG A 167 8.83 -3.35 -6.73
N MET A 168 9.46 -3.67 -7.86
CA MET A 168 10.75 -4.39 -7.86
C MET A 168 11.84 -3.60 -7.11
N LYS A 169 11.86 -2.27 -7.26
CA LYS A 169 12.79 -1.41 -6.53
C LYS A 169 12.51 -1.43 -5.02
N GLU A 170 11.24 -1.39 -4.58
CA GLU A 170 10.87 -1.50 -3.16
C GLU A 170 11.34 -2.83 -2.54
N ILE A 171 11.16 -3.95 -3.25
CA ILE A 171 11.50 -5.30 -2.73
C ILE A 171 13.01 -5.54 -2.67
N TYR A 172 13.80 -4.96 -3.59
CA TYR A 172 15.22 -5.31 -3.72
C TYR A 172 16.19 -4.18 -3.38
N CYS A 173 15.82 -2.91 -3.54
CA CYS A 173 16.74 -1.79 -3.38
C CYS A 173 16.68 -1.22 -1.95
N PRO A 174 17.73 -1.37 -1.11
CA PRO A 174 17.75 -0.85 0.27
C PRO A 174 17.62 0.67 0.36
N GLN A 175 17.94 1.38 -0.72
CA GLN A 175 17.78 2.83 -0.81
C GLN A 175 16.31 3.26 -0.84
N ASN A 176 15.38 2.32 -1.10
CA ASN A 176 13.96 2.56 -1.20
C ASN A 176 13.19 1.93 -0.02
N SER A 177 13.74 2.05 1.20
CA SER A 177 13.16 1.45 2.40
C SER A 177 12.41 2.48 3.26
N PHE A 178 11.13 2.66 2.97
CA PHE A 178 10.26 3.58 3.70
C PHE A 178 10.11 3.17 5.17
N GLY A 179 9.73 1.91 5.44
CA GLY A 179 9.52 1.42 6.80
C GLY A 179 10.79 1.44 7.66
N LEU A 180 11.99 1.26 7.07
CA LEU A 180 13.25 1.38 7.80
C LEU A 180 13.44 2.79 8.37
N SER A 181 13.05 3.83 7.64
CA SER A 181 13.12 5.20 8.15
C SER A 181 12.18 5.42 9.33
N ILE A 182 10.99 4.79 9.35
CA ILE A 182 10.08 4.89 10.49
C ILE A 182 10.71 4.26 11.73
N VAL A 183 11.18 3.01 11.62
CA VAL A 183 11.77 2.27 12.74
C VAL A 183 13.01 2.97 13.30
N THR A 184 13.89 3.50 12.43
CA THR A 184 15.19 4.06 12.85
C THR A 184 15.15 5.52 13.25
N LYS A 185 14.16 6.31 12.82
CA LYS A 185 14.11 7.76 13.05
C LYS A 185 12.99 8.22 13.98
N SER A 186 11.99 7.38 14.24
CA SER A 186 10.85 7.73 15.10
C SER A 186 11.16 7.51 16.58
N ASN A 187 10.41 8.18 17.46
CA ASN A 187 10.39 7.84 18.88
C ASN A 187 9.46 6.64 19.10
N LEU A 188 10.01 5.44 19.23
CA LEU A 188 9.23 4.21 19.37
C LEU A 188 8.50 4.08 20.73
N ASN A 189 8.70 5.01 21.67
CA ASN A 189 7.90 5.10 22.90
C ASN A 189 6.63 5.95 22.72
N ASP A 190 6.47 6.61 21.56
CA ASP A 190 5.32 7.46 21.24
C ASP A 190 4.51 6.82 20.10
N LEU A 191 3.32 6.31 20.42
CA LEU A 191 2.49 5.54 19.50
C LEU A 191 2.08 6.27 18.22
N ARG A 192 2.29 7.58 18.13
CA ARG A 192 2.05 8.35 16.91
C ARG A 192 2.78 7.79 15.70
N TYR A 193 3.96 7.16 15.87
CA TYR A 193 4.70 6.59 14.74
C TYR A 193 3.94 5.50 13.98
N LEU A 194 3.03 4.77 14.64
CA LEU A 194 2.23 3.71 14.00
C LEU A 194 1.42 4.27 12.83
N TYR A 195 0.93 5.50 12.97
CA TYR A 195 0.12 6.18 11.96
C TYR A 195 0.95 6.72 10.79
N PHE A 196 2.29 6.76 10.90
CA PHE A 196 3.17 7.23 9.82
C PHE A 196 3.35 6.18 8.73
N TYR A 197 2.90 4.94 8.95
CA TYR A 197 2.91 3.92 7.92
C TYR A 197 1.86 4.15 6.84
N GLY A 198 0.78 4.88 7.10
CA GLY A 198 -0.37 4.92 6.16
C GLY A 198 -0.97 3.52 5.99
N GLU A 199 -1.20 2.86 7.12
CA GLU A 199 -1.86 1.56 7.25
C GLU A 199 -3.05 1.72 8.19
N SER A 200 -3.95 0.73 8.23
CA SER A 200 -5.05 0.71 9.21
C SER A 200 -4.48 0.46 10.61
N ILE A 201 -4.68 1.38 11.55
CA ILE A 201 -4.08 1.30 12.89
C ILE A 201 -5.19 1.39 13.93
N GLY A 202 -5.40 0.30 14.66
CA GLY A 202 -6.37 0.26 15.73
C GLY A 202 -5.81 -0.35 17.00
N TYR A 203 -6.69 -1.02 17.74
CA TYR A 203 -6.38 -1.51 19.07
C TYR A 203 -5.27 -2.56 19.07
N GLN A 204 -5.20 -3.42 18.05
CA GLN A 204 -4.26 -4.54 18.00
C GLN A 204 -2.82 -4.05 17.81
N GLU A 205 -2.58 -3.15 16.85
CA GLU A 205 -1.27 -2.55 16.59
C GLU A 205 -0.80 -1.74 17.80
N GLU A 206 -1.67 -0.91 18.37
CA GLU A 206 -1.34 -0.14 19.58
C GLU A 206 -1.05 -1.03 20.80
N ALA A 207 -1.80 -2.12 20.97
CA ALA A 207 -1.59 -3.06 22.07
C ALA A 207 -0.27 -3.84 21.87
N LEU A 208 0.04 -4.23 20.64
CA LEU A 208 1.30 -4.89 20.29
C LEU A 208 2.48 -3.93 20.52
N ALA A 209 2.39 -2.68 20.08
CA ALA A 209 3.38 -1.64 20.36
C ALA A 209 3.60 -1.45 21.86
N LYS A 210 2.52 -1.31 22.65
CA LYS A 210 2.62 -1.19 24.12
C LYS A 210 3.26 -2.41 24.76
N LYS A 211 2.91 -3.62 24.30
CA LYS A 211 3.55 -4.87 24.76
C LYS A 211 5.04 -4.85 24.42
N CYS A 212 5.40 -4.46 23.20
CA CYS A 212 6.79 -4.38 22.75
C CYS A 212 7.61 -3.39 23.57
N ILE A 213 7.07 -2.19 23.80
CA ILE A 213 7.67 -1.13 24.64
C ILE A 213 7.84 -1.58 26.10
N SER A 214 6.99 -2.49 26.59
CA SER A 214 7.05 -2.94 27.99
C SER A 214 8.23 -3.86 28.32
N TYR A 215 8.89 -4.46 27.32
CA TYR A 215 10.09 -5.26 27.55
C TYR A 215 11.28 -4.39 27.92
N SER A 216 12.19 -4.94 28.74
CA SER A 216 13.45 -4.25 29.01
C SER A 216 14.31 -4.22 27.75
N LYS A 217 15.19 -3.21 27.68
CA LYS A 217 16.18 -3.09 26.61
C LYS A 217 16.97 -4.39 26.41
N GLU A 218 17.47 -4.98 27.49
CA GLU A 218 18.27 -6.22 27.46
C GLU A 218 17.46 -7.40 26.89
N ALA A 219 16.17 -7.48 27.21
CA ALA A 219 15.29 -8.52 26.71
C ALA A 219 15.00 -8.38 25.21
N LEU A 220 14.92 -7.15 24.70
CA LEU A 220 14.75 -6.88 23.26
C LEU A 220 16.07 -7.11 22.50
N GLU A 221 17.21 -6.68 23.06
CA GLU A 221 18.54 -6.94 22.50
C GLU A 221 18.80 -8.45 22.37
N GLN A 222 18.55 -9.22 23.44
CA GLN A 222 18.75 -10.68 23.43
C GLN A 222 17.88 -11.37 22.37
N ARG A 223 16.63 -10.94 22.20
CA ARG A 223 15.73 -11.48 21.18
C ARG A 223 16.18 -11.11 19.77
N GLY A 224 16.51 -9.83 19.54
CA GLY A 224 17.03 -9.36 18.26
C GLY A 224 18.29 -10.13 17.85
N ASP A 225 19.20 -10.33 18.80
CA ASP A 225 20.41 -11.14 18.62
C ASP A 225 20.08 -12.58 18.24
N ALA A 226 19.17 -13.24 18.95
CA ALA A 226 18.78 -14.61 18.67
C ALA A 226 18.18 -14.77 17.25
N ILE A 227 17.31 -13.83 16.84
CA ILE A 227 16.71 -13.82 15.50
C ILE A 227 17.79 -13.71 14.42
N VAL A 228 18.71 -12.74 14.55
CA VAL A 228 19.77 -12.53 13.55
C VAL A 228 20.74 -13.71 13.51
N GLN A 229 21.13 -14.26 14.67
CA GLN A 229 22.02 -15.42 14.70
C GLN A 229 21.38 -16.67 14.12
N GLN A 230 20.07 -16.87 14.34
CA GLN A 230 19.32 -17.95 13.69
C GLN A 230 19.34 -17.80 12.18
N PHE A 231 19.10 -16.58 11.66
CA PHE A 231 19.16 -16.30 10.23
C PHE A 231 20.56 -16.57 9.65
N ILE A 232 21.61 -16.03 10.27
CA ILE A 232 23.01 -16.23 9.82
C ILE A 232 23.35 -17.72 9.81
N THR A 233 22.98 -18.47 10.85
CA THR A 233 23.29 -19.91 10.94
C THR A 233 22.59 -20.72 9.84
N SER A 234 21.38 -20.33 9.45
CA SER A 234 20.60 -21.05 8.43
C SER A 234 20.91 -20.61 6.98
N HIS A 235 21.49 -19.43 6.76
CA HIS A 235 21.68 -18.85 5.43
C HIS A 235 23.15 -18.58 5.04
N ARG A 236 24.13 -18.85 5.92
CA ARG A 236 25.55 -18.64 5.62
C ARG A 236 26.10 -19.79 4.78
N GLU A 237 26.30 -19.54 3.49
CA GLU A 237 27.11 -20.38 2.61
C GLU A 237 28.56 -19.90 2.60
N GLU A 238 29.54 -20.80 2.74
CA GLU A 238 30.97 -20.45 2.86
C GLU A 238 31.63 -20.06 1.52
N ASP A 239 31.01 -20.35 0.38
CA ASP A 239 31.65 -20.34 -0.96
C ASP A 239 30.91 -19.47 -2.00
N GLU A 240 30.48 -18.26 -1.64
CA GLU A 240 29.86 -17.32 -2.59
C GLU A 240 30.87 -16.33 -3.21
N LYS A 241 30.83 -16.20 -4.54
CA LYS A 241 31.64 -15.21 -5.29
C LYS A 241 31.20 -13.77 -5.05
N VAL A 242 29.95 -13.57 -4.66
CA VAL A 242 29.33 -12.27 -4.38
C VAL A 242 28.92 -12.29 -2.92
N ARG A 243 29.28 -11.25 -2.17
CA ARG A 243 28.82 -11.10 -0.78
C ARG A 243 27.33 -10.76 -0.80
N LYS A 244 26.49 -11.71 -0.37
CA LYS A 244 25.10 -11.42 -0.03
C LYS A 244 25.04 -10.69 1.30
N ASP A 245 24.58 -9.44 1.27
CA ASP A 245 24.56 -8.56 2.44
C ASP A 245 23.25 -7.78 2.60
N ILE A 246 22.23 -7.98 1.77
CA ILE A 246 20.92 -7.33 1.91
C ILE A 246 19.92 -8.31 2.52
N ILE A 247 19.27 -7.92 3.61
CA ILE A 247 18.26 -8.76 4.29
C ILE A 247 16.95 -8.00 4.38
N ALA A 248 15.89 -8.59 3.82
CA ALA A 248 14.53 -8.11 4.02
C ALA A 248 14.04 -8.41 5.44
N ILE A 249 13.24 -7.53 6.03
CA ILE A 249 12.60 -7.74 7.33
C ILE A 249 11.09 -7.51 7.19
N SER A 250 10.33 -8.52 7.59
CA SER A 250 8.88 -8.55 7.52
C SER A 250 8.31 -8.78 8.92
N TYR A 251 7.33 -7.96 9.32
CA TYR A 251 6.82 -7.90 10.69
C TYR A 251 5.43 -7.25 10.74
N GLN A 252 4.70 -7.50 11.81
CA GLN A 252 3.42 -6.83 12.09
C GLN A 252 3.65 -5.45 12.71
N ILE A 253 2.94 -4.43 12.24
CA ILE A 253 3.01 -3.07 12.82
C ILE A 253 2.68 -3.13 14.31
N GLY A 254 3.55 -2.51 15.12
CA GLY A 254 3.59 -2.61 16.58
C GLY A 254 4.78 -3.41 17.12
N MET A 255 5.59 -4.05 16.28
CA MET A 255 6.81 -4.78 16.69
C MET A 255 8.10 -3.96 16.56
N GLU A 256 8.00 -2.68 16.21
CA GLU A 256 9.11 -1.85 15.78
C GLU A 256 10.22 -1.75 16.84
N SER A 257 9.88 -1.75 18.13
CA SER A 257 10.90 -1.71 19.19
C SER A 257 11.78 -2.96 19.19
N LEU A 258 11.27 -4.15 18.81
CA LEU A 258 12.08 -5.35 18.60
C LEU A 258 12.83 -5.28 17.26
N VAL A 259 12.14 -4.86 16.19
CA VAL A 259 12.72 -4.71 14.84
C VAL A 259 13.92 -3.78 14.86
N TYR A 260 13.87 -2.71 15.67
CA TYR A 260 14.99 -1.80 15.87
C TYR A 260 16.27 -2.53 16.33
N TYR A 261 16.17 -3.47 17.28
CA TYR A 261 17.32 -4.24 17.73
C TYR A 261 17.76 -5.29 16.72
N VAL A 262 16.83 -5.88 15.95
CA VAL A 262 17.18 -6.74 14.81
C VAL A 262 18.00 -5.95 13.78
N ILE A 263 17.58 -4.73 13.43
CA ILE A 263 18.31 -3.83 12.54
C ILE A 263 19.71 -3.53 13.09
N GLN A 264 19.82 -3.12 14.35
CA GLN A 264 21.12 -2.80 14.95
C GLN A 264 22.07 -4.00 14.92
N LYS A 265 21.56 -5.20 15.19
CA LYS A 265 22.37 -6.41 15.13
C LYS A 265 22.78 -6.77 13.71
N LEU A 266 21.87 -6.66 12.74
CA LEU A 266 22.20 -6.87 11.32
C LEU A 266 23.31 -5.94 10.85
N GLU A 267 23.23 -4.64 11.19
CA GLU A 267 24.26 -3.65 10.86
C GLU A 267 25.62 -3.99 11.50
N GLN A 268 25.63 -4.46 12.75
CA GLN A 268 26.85 -4.92 13.43
C GLN A 268 27.51 -6.13 12.76
N GLU A 269 26.71 -7.05 12.24
CA GLU A 269 27.16 -8.23 11.47
C GLU A 269 27.49 -7.87 10.00
N GLY A 270 27.31 -6.60 9.62
CA GLY A 270 27.66 -6.08 8.30
C GLY A 270 26.62 -6.37 7.22
N PHE A 271 25.35 -6.53 7.59
CA PHE A 271 24.22 -6.60 6.67
C PHE A 271 23.55 -5.24 6.50
N ILE A 272 22.80 -5.10 5.41
CA ILE A 272 22.00 -3.95 5.03
C ILE A 272 20.52 -4.35 5.18
N PRO A 273 19.82 -3.80 6.18
CA PRO A 273 18.40 -4.08 6.36
C PRO A 273 17.56 -3.43 5.27
N LEU A 274 16.51 -4.12 4.83
CA LEU A 274 15.52 -3.64 3.89
C LEU A 274 14.13 -3.94 4.45
N ILE A 275 13.30 -2.90 4.56
CA ILE A 275 11.90 -3.00 4.96
C ILE A 275 11.05 -2.39 3.85
N TYR A 276 10.11 -3.18 3.33
CA TYR A 276 9.16 -2.79 2.29
C TYR A 276 7.73 -3.10 2.75
N ARG A 277 6.75 -2.47 2.10
CA ARG A 277 5.34 -2.66 2.41
C ARG A 277 4.81 -3.97 1.85
N HIS A 278 3.84 -4.57 2.53
CA HIS A 278 2.93 -5.51 1.89
C HIS A 278 2.28 -4.95 0.60
N PRO A 279 2.02 -5.78 -0.43
CA PRO A 279 1.27 -5.37 -1.61
C PRO A 279 -0.06 -4.64 -1.32
N ILE A 280 -0.30 -3.50 -2.00
CA ILE A 280 -1.53 -2.67 -1.87
C ILE A 280 -2.32 -2.49 -3.18
N HIS A 281 -1.81 -3.02 -4.29
CA HIS A 281 -2.43 -2.94 -5.62
C HIS A 281 -2.57 -4.35 -6.17
N SER A 282 -3.68 -4.65 -6.87
CA SER A 282 -3.90 -5.96 -7.50
C SER A 282 -2.74 -6.44 -8.40
N LEU A 283 -1.99 -5.54 -9.05
CA LEU A 283 -0.83 -5.90 -9.88
C LEU A 283 0.29 -6.62 -9.13
N TYR A 284 0.43 -6.35 -7.83
CA TYR A 284 1.55 -6.81 -7.00
C TYR A 284 1.33 -8.21 -6.39
N LYS A 285 0.18 -8.84 -6.65
CA LYS A 285 -0.24 -10.12 -6.04
C LYS A 285 0.43 -11.37 -6.62
N PHE A 286 1.73 -11.30 -6.93
CA PHE A 286 2.55 -12.46 -7.32
C PHE A 286 3.44 -12.97 -6.17
N GLU A 287 3.36 -12.35 -4.99
CA GLU A 287 4.09 -12.76 -3.80
C GLU A 287 3.27 -13.76 -2.99
N ASP A 288 3.75 -15.01 -2.89
CA ASP A 288 3.19 -15.98 -1.95
C ASP A 288 3.53 -15.56 -0.50
N GLY A 289 2.50 -15.45 0.34
CA GLY A 289 2.63 -15.17 1.76
C GLY A 289 2.62 -13.69 2.14
N GLN A 290 2.42 -13.41 3.43
CA GLN A 290 2.34 -12.05 3.98
C GLN A 290 3.76 -11.50 4.18
N LYS A 291 4.26 -10.81 3.15
CA LYS A 291 5.60 -10.23 3.08
C LYS A 291 5.58 -8.71 3.29
N GLY A 292 6.69 -8.17 3.81
CA GLY A 292 6.82 -6.78 4.20
C GLY A 292 6.22 -6.48 5.58
N TYR A 293 6.05 -5.20 5.88
CA TYR A 293 5.25 -4.78 7.03
C TYR A 293 3.77 -4.67 6.65
N ASP A 294 2.90 -4.98 7.62
CA ASP A 294 1.44 -4.97 7.45
C ASP A 294 0.72 -4.70 8.78
N SER A 295 -0.55 -4.32 8.72
CA SER A 295 -1.45 -4.16 9.86
C SER A 295 -2.40 -5.36 10.02
N PHE A 296 -2.97 -5.54 11.21
CA PHE A 296 -3.95 -6.59 11.49
C PHE A 296 -5.34 -6.27 10.91
N LEU A 297 -5.63 -4.99 10.64
CA LEU A 297 -7.00 -4.46 10.64
C LEU A 297 -7.66 -4.22 9.28
N VAL A 298 -7.00 -4.49 8.17
CA VAL A 298 -7.80 -4.66 6.94
C VAL A 298 -8.56 -5.97 7.12
N ASP A 299 -9.82 -5.84 7.55
CA ASP A 299 -10.73 -6.92 7.95
C ASP A 299 -10.55 -8.10 7.00
N GLU A 300 -10.33 -9.30 7.54
CA GLU A 300 -10.14 -10.52 6.75
C GLU A 300 -11.20 -10.64 5.62
N PRO A 301 -12.48 -10.25 5.81
CA PRO A 301 -13.46 -10.14 4.73
C PRO A 301 -13.05 -9.23 3.57
N TYR A 302 -12.55 -8.02 3.81
CA TYR A 302 -12.09 -7.13 2.72
C TYR A 302 -10.94 -7.77 1.94
N ARG A 303 -9.93 -8.31 2.65
CA ARG A 303 -8.79 -8.94 1.98
C ARG A 303 -9.22 -10.11 1.13
N ASN A 304 -10.12 -10.94 1.64
CA ASN A 304 -10.65 -12.11 0.95
C ASN A 304 -11.51 -11.71 -0.26
N ASP A 305 -12.39 -10.73 -0.10
CA ASP A 305 -13.26 -10.25 -1.19
C ASP A 305 -12.46 -9.71 -2.38
N HIS A 306 -11.28 -9.15 -2.12
CA HIS A 306 -10.42 -8.55 -3.13
C HIS A 306 -9.23 -9.42 -3.53
N GLU A 307 -9.05 -10.62 -2.97
CA GLU A 307 -7.84 -11.44 -3.15
C GLU A 307 -7.53 -11.73 -4.63
N SER A 308 -8.58 -11.90 -5.45
CA SER A 308 -8.52 -12.29 -6.87
C SER A 308 -8.92 -11.18 -7.84
N ASP A 309 -8.80 -9.92 -7.42
CA ASP A 309 -9.19 -8.75 -8.23
C ASP A 309 -8.48 -8.66 -9.58
N GLU A 310 -7.27 -9.23 -9.71
CA GLU A 310 -6.57 -9.27 -11.00
C GLU A 310 -7.39 -9.97 -12.10
N SER A 311 -8.29 -10.89 -11.75
CA SER A 311 -9.16 -11.61 -12.69
C SER A 311 -10.07 -10.70 -13.54
N ILE A 312 -10.28 -9.45 -13.13
CA ILE A 312 -11.09 -8.45 -13.86
C ILE A 312 -10.46 -8.09 -15.21
N TYR A 313 -9.14 -7.92 -15.21
CA TYR A 313 -8.36 -7.46 -16.38
C TYR A 313 -7.37 -8.52 -16.88
N PHE A 314 -7.21 -9.65 -16.20
CA PHE A 314 -6.26 -10.66 -16.59
C PHE A 314 -6.65 -11.39 -17.89
N ASP A 315 -5.78 -11.31 -18.90
CA ASP A 315 -5.81 -12.14 -20.09
C ASP A 315 -4.40 -12.55 -20.53
N LYS A 316 -4.32 -13.33 -21.61
CA LYS A 316 -3.03 -13.81 -22.14
C LYS A 316 -2.10 -12.67 -22.56
N ALA A 317 -2.63 -11.62 -23.19
CA ALA A 317 -1.83 -10.51 -23.68
C ALA A 317 -1.28 -9.67 -22.51
N PHE A 318 -2.11 -9.44 -21.50
CA PHE A 318 -1.74 -8.79 -20.26
C PHE A 318 -0.65 -9.58 -19.52
N LEU A 319 -0.79 -10.90 -19.39
CA LEU A 319 0.22 -11.75 -18.74
C LEU A 319 1.57 -11.70 -19.45
N GLU A 320 1.59 -11.77 -20.79
CA GLU A 320 2.81 -11.66 -21.60
C GLU A 320 3.49 -10.30 -21.40
N ARG A 321 2.70 -9.22 -21.32
CA ARG A 321 3.18 -7.86 -21.05
C ARG A 321 3.72 -7.71 -19.62
N LYS A 322 2.93 -8.04 -18.59
CA LYS A 322 3.32 -8.03 -17.17
C LYS A 322 4.63 -8.80 -16.95
N THR A 323 4.75 -9.99 -17.52
CA THR A 323 5.96 -10.83 -17.41
C THR A 323 7.17 -10.17 -18.07
N SER A 324 7.00 -9.55 -19.23
CA SER A 324 8.08 -8.85 -19.94
C SER A 324 8.59 -7.65 -19.14
N ILE A 325 7.67 -6.88 -18.53
CA ILE A 325 8.00 -5.72 -17.70
C ILE A 325 8.71 -6.15 -16.42
N ILE A 326 8.19 -7.14 -15.70
CA ILE A 326 8.83 -7.69 -14.50
C ILE A 326 10.26 -8.13 -14.81
N ARG A 327 10.48 -8.82 -15.94
CA ARG A 327 11.82 -9.25 -16.35
C ARG A 327 12.79 -8.08 -16.54
N LEU A 328 12.35 -7.00 -17.19
CA LEU A 328 13.16 -5.81 -17.39
C LEU A 328 13.45 -5.13 -16.05
N ALA A 329 12.43 -4.95 -15.22
CA ALA A 329 12.58 -4.36 -13.89
C ALA A 329 13.54 -5.16 -12.99
N LEU A 330 13.49 -6.50 -13.03
CA LEU A 330 14.44 -7.36 -12.32
C LEU A 330 15.87 -7.20 -12.83
N GLU A 331 16.08 -7.08 -14.15
CA GLU A 331 17.43 -6.82 -14.70
C GLU A 331 17.96 -5.45 -14.24
N GLU A 332 17.11 -4.43 -14.14
CA GLU A 332 17.50 -3.12 -13.57
C GLU A 332 17.88 -3.21 -12.09
N GLN A 333 17.26 -4.12 -11.33
CA GLN A 333 17.57 -4.36 -9.91
C GLN A 333 18.67 -5.41 -9.69
N LYS A 334 19.27 -5.95 -10.75
CA LYS A 334 20.22 -7.08 -10.68
C LYS A 334 21.36 -6.88 -9.67
N GLN A 335 21.94 -5.68 -9.62
CA GLN A 335 23.01 -5.36 -8.66
C GLN A 335 22.59 -5.54 -7.19
N TRP A 336 21.30 -5.38 -6.89
CA TRP A 336 20.74 -5.56 -5.55
C TRP A 336 20.30 -7.00 -5.33
N ILE A 337 19.67 -7.61 -6.34
CA ILE A 337 19.22 -9.02 -6.30
C ILE A 337 20.42 -9.95 -6.08
N GLU A 338 21.55 -9.72 -6.75
CA GLU A 338 22.78 -10.53 -6.58
C GLU A 338 23.35 -10.45 -5.15
N ARG A 339 22.99 -9.42 -4.37
CA ARG A 339 23.40 -9.20 -2.98
C ARG A 339 22.33 -9.59 -1.96
N PHE A 340 21.16 -10.04 -2.41
CA PHE A 340 20.05 -10.39 -1.53
C PHE A 340 20.32 -11.70 -0.79
N ALA A 341 20.43 -11.65 0.53
CA ALA A 341 20.75 -12.77 1.40
C ALA A 341 19.51 -13.56 1.84
N GLY A 342 18.34 -12.93 1.84
CA GLY A 342 17.09 -13.55 2.26
C GLY A 342 16.20 -12.60 3.04
N GLU A 343 15.22 -13.18 3.74
CA GLU A 343 14.19 -12.45 4.47
C GLU A 343 14.07 -13.01 5.89
N ILE A 344 13.98 -12.11 6.86
CA ILE A 344 13.65 -12.41 8.25
C ILE A 344 12.17 -12.07 8.45
N GLN A 345 11.38 -13.11 8.74
CA GLN A 345 10.00 -12.97 9.17
C GLN A 345 9.94 -12.95 10.69
N ILE A 346 9.31 -11.92 11.27
CA ILE A 346 9.13 -11.77 12.71
C ILE A 346 7.64 -11.89 13.05
N ASP A 347 7.21 -13.12 13.37
CA ASP A 347 5.79 -13.45 13.57
C ASP A 347 5.30 -13.26 15.01
N SER A 348 6.22 -13.18 15.98
CA SER A 348 5.88 -13.09 17.40
C SER A 348 6.93 -12.30 18.17
N ILE A 349 6.48 -11.63 19.23
CA ILE A 349 7.35 -10.98 20.21
C ILE A 349 7.75 -11.90 21.38
N ASP A 350 7.00 -12.99 21.58
CA ASP A 350 7.17 -13.88 22.73
C ASP A 350 8.36 -14.82 22.58
#